data_AF-A0A2V0NP96-F1
#
_entry.id   AF-A0A2V0NP96-F1
#
_cell.length_a   1.000
_cell.length_b   1.000
_cell.length_c   1.000
_cell.angle_alpha   90.00
_cell.angle_beta   90.00
_cell.angle_gamma   90.00
#
_symmetry.space_group_name_H-M   'P 1'
#
loop_
_entity.id
_entity.type
_entity.pdbx_description
1 polymer ?
#
loop_
_entity_poly.entity_id
_entity_poly.type
_entity_poly.pdbx_seq_one_letter_code
_entity_poly.pdbx_strand_id
1 'polypeptide(L)'
;MAGPSRAEGVQRLNKNTVRLPNGMVIRHTGSPEEVEMIYREHFIDRQYLQHGVSLPPGGTVIDVGAHVGLFAMCAAEALGAAGTVVAVEPAPASFACCAANSAAHAAWSGGGAAAIQVVDAACGDGSAPRATLTVATLMNTVAPGQRQEEMLHAFVRAQLQEGRPAGSFGERLLIRAGHRLTRVPALAPLLDRGVRNHVRLHLLARPRLVGVRAATVSEVMRERGLAGVDLLKVDAECAELAVLRGVEAADWPRIKQVAMEVHEEALRAPVLDLLRGPAAFARVICEPGDASLGEGVYNVWATRG
;
A
#
# COMPACT_ATOMS: atom_id res chain seq x y z
N MET A 1 8.11 -26.35 -12.69
CA MET A 1 8.75 -25.88 -11.44
C MET A 1 7.89 -26.34 -10.28
N ALA A 2 8.47 -26.99 -9.27
CA ALA A 2 7.73 -27.41 -8.09
C ALA A 2 7.14 -26.18 -7.39
N GLY A 3 5.83 -26.18 -7.12
CA GLY A 3 5.19 -25.11 -6.36
C GLY A 3 5.79 -24.99 -4.95
N PRO A 4 5.77 -23.80 -4.33
CA PRO A 4 6.35 -23.62 -3.00
C PRO A 4 5.63 -24.55 -2.00
N SER A 5 6.40 -25.36 -1.28
CA SER A 5 5.84 -26.25 -0.27
C SER A 5 5.20 -25.42 0.84
N ARG A 6 4.06 -25.87 1.37
CA ARG A 6 3.48 -25.30 2.59
C ARG A 6 4.50 -25.43 3.73
N ALA A 7 4.64 -24.36 4.52
CA ALA A 7 5.08 -24.30 5.93
C ALA A 7 6.45 -23.66 6.30
N GLU A 8 6.83 -22.52 5.72
CA GLU A 8 7.66 -21.55 6.47
C GLU A 8 7.09 -20.13 6.32
N GLY A 9 6.77 -19.49 7.45
CA GLY A 9 6.35 -18.09 7.52
C GLY A 9 7.55 -17.14 7.34
N VAL A 10 7.34 -15.84 7.52
CA VAL A 10 8.42 -14.85 7.39
C VAL A 10 9.51 -15.10 8.46
N GLN A 11 10.75 -15.30 8.04
CA GLN A 11 11.89 -15.52 8.93
C GLN A 11 12.57 -14.20 9.26
N ARG A 12 12.60 -13.81 10.53
CA ARG A 12 13.36 -12.62 10.98
C ARG A 12 14.87 -12.87 10.87
N LEU A 13 15.57 -12.04 10.10
CA LEU A 13 17.04 -12.09 10.00
C LEU A 13 17.71 -11.11 10.98
N ASN A 14 17.14 -9.92 11.14
CA ASN A 14 17.58 -8.92 12.12
C ASN A 14 16.42 -7.98 12.50
N LYS A 15 16.72 -6.81 13.10
CA LYS A 15 15.69 -5.87 13.56
C LYS A 15 14.78 -5.36 12.43
N ASN A 16 15.34 -5.08 11.26
CA ASN A 16 14.68 -4.39 10.15
C ASN A 16 14.77 -5.19 8.83
N THR A 17 15.05 -6.49 8.91
CA THR A 17 15.23 -7.36 7.75
C THR A 17 14.60 -8.72 8.01
N VAL A 18 13.85 -9.21 7.02
CA VAL A 18 13.23 -10.52 7.03
C VAL A 18 13.53 -11.28 5.74
N ARG A 19 13.38 -12.60 5.78
CA ARG A 19 13.33 -13.47 4.60
C ARG A 19 11.89 -13.92 4.38
N LEU A 20 11.38 -13.68 3.18
CA LEU A 20 10.05 -14.10 2.75
C LEU A 20 10.03 -15.59 2.38
N PRO A 21 8.84 -16.23 2.32
CA PRO A 21 8.72 -17.64 1.93
C PRO A 21 9.26 -17.97 0.54
N ASN A 22 9.25 -17.01 -0.39
CA ASN A 22 9.85 -17.16 -1.72
C ASN A 22 11.38 -16.97 -1.72
N GLY A 23 12.00 -16.71 -0.58
CA GLY A 23 13.44 -16.54 -0.41
C GLY A 23 13.95 -15.11 -0.57
N MET A 24 13.10 -14.14 -0.95
CA MET A 24 13.48 -12.73 -1.01
C MET A 24 13.87 -12.20 0.38
N VAL A 25 14.90 -11.36 0.44
CA VAL A 25 15.33 -10.71 1.68
C VAL A 25 14.90 -9.24 1.65
N ILE A 26 14.02 -8.87 2.57
CA ILE A 26 13.31 -7.59 2.57
C ILE A 26 13.71 -6.75 3.77
N ARG A 27 14.16 -5.53 3.51
CA ARG A 27 14.30 -4.47 4.51
C ARG A 27 12.95 -3.80 4.74
N HIS A 28 12.63 -3.50 5.99
CA HIS A 28 11.35 -2.89 6.35
C HIS A 28 11.50 -1.90 7.51
N THR A 29 10.51 -1.02 7.65
CA THR A 29 10.41 -0.02 8.73
C THR A 29 9.51 -0.48 9.87
N GLY A 30 8.52 -1.34 9.57
CA GLY A 30 7.53 -1.86 10.52
C GLY A 30 7.92 -3.18 11.19
N SER A 31 6.98 -4.13 11.26
CA SER A 31 7.22 -5.45 11.86
C SER A 31 7.25 -6.60 10.84
N PRO A 32 7.86 -7.77 11.14
CA PRO A 32 7.78 -8.93 10.27
C PRO A 32 6.37 -9.40 9.97
N GLU A 33 5.45 -9.25 10.93
CA GLU A 33 4.05 -9.63 10.79
C GLU A 33 3.33 -8.74 9.76
N GLU A 34 3.61 -7.43 9.77
CA GLU A 34 3.13 -6.49 8.76
C GLU A 34 3.70 -6.83 7.37
N VAL A 35 5.00 -7.13 7.29
CA VAL A 35 5.63 -7.56 6.03
C VAL A 35 5.03 -8.88 5.52
N GLU A 36 4.69 -9.81 6.42
CA GLU A 36 4.02 -11.07 6.05
C GLU A 36 2.62 -10.81 5.50
N MET A 37 1.86 -9.92 6.13
CA MET A 37 0.51 -9.53 5.68
C MET A 37 0.56 -8.95 4.25
N ILE A 38 1.41 -7.94 4.03
CA ILE A 38 1.59 -7.29 2.72
C ILE A 38 2.09 -8.30 1.67
N TYR A 39 2.99 -9.22 2.06
CA TYR A 39 3.44 -10.30 1.18
C TYR A 39 2.27 -11.19 0.76
N ARG A 40 1.39 -11.58 1.69
CA ARG A 40 0.24 -12.41 1.37
C ARG A 40 -0.73 -11.69 0.44
N GLU A 41 -1.10 -10.46 0.75
CA GLU A 41 -2.01 -9.63 -0.06
C GLU A 41 -1.55 -9.53 -1.51
N HIS A 42 -0.25 -9.32 -1.73
CA HIS A 42 0.27 -9.05 -3.06
C HIS A 42 0.72 -10.30 -3.82
N PHE A 43 1.36 -11.27 -3.17
CA PHE A 43 1.93 -12.45 -3.85
C PHE A 43 0.96 -13.65 -3.84
N ILE A 44 0.12 -13.77 -2.82
CA ILE A 44 -0.75 -14.94 -2.61
C ILE A 44 -2.19 -14.60 -3.02
N ASP A 45 -2.78 -13.60 -2.37
CA ASP A 45 -4.20 -13.25 -2.53
C ASP A 45 -4.43 -12.38 -3.78
N ARG A 46 -3.35 -11.77 -4.30
CA ARG A 46 -3.33 -11.02 -5.56
C ARG A 46 -4.42 -9.93 -5.59
N GLN A 47 -4.60 -9.20 -4.48
CA GLN A 47 -5.70 -8.25 -4.27
C GLN A 47 -5.91 -7.28 -5.44
N TYR A 48 -4.84 -6.68 -5.97
CA TYR A 48 -4.95 -5.73 -7.09
C TYR A 48 -5.17 -6.39 -8.46
N LEU A 49 -5.01 -7.71 -8.59
CA LEU A 49 -5.11 -8.44 -9.87
C LEU A 49 -6.39 -9.27 -9.94
N GLN A 50 -7.50 -8.68 -9.49
CA GLN A 50 -8.82 -9.28 -9.54
C GLN A 50 -9.67 -8.61 -10.62
N HIS A 51 -10.86 -9.17 -10.88
CA HIS A 51 -11.87 -8.55 -11.75
C HIS A 51 -11.39 -8.20 -13.17
N GLY A 52 -10.44 -8.98 -13.70
CA GLY A 52 -9.88 -8.79 -15.04
C GLY A 52 -8.69 -7.83 -15.11
N VAL A 53 -8.23 -7.31 -13.97
CA VAL A 53 -6.93 -6.63 -13.90
C VAL A 53 -5.80 -7.65 -14.04
N SER A 54 -4.80 -7.35 -14.85
CA SER A 54 -3.70 -8.26 -15.15
C SER A 54 -2.37 -7.52 -15.40
N LEU A 55 -1.27 -8.27 -15.31
CA LEU A 55 0.07 -7.78 -15.58
C LEU A 55 0.60 -8.46 -16.85
N PRO A 56 0.47 -7.83 -18.03
CA PRO A 56 0.94 -8.43 -19.27
C PRO A 56 2.47 -8.47 -19.31
N PRO A 57 3.10 -9.57 -19.80
CA PRO A 57 4.54 -9.61 -20.01
C PRO A 57 5.02 -8.43 -20.89
N GLY A 58 6.12 -7.79 -20.50
CA GLY A 58 6.63 -6.58 -21.14
C GLY A 58 5.85 -5.30 -20.83
N GLY A 59 4.82 -5.36 -19.98
CA GLY A 59 3.98 -4.22 -19.64
C GLY A 59 4.65 -3.20 -18.73
N THR A 60 3.94 -2.09 -18.51
CA THR A 60 4.35 -0.96 -17.68
C THR A 60 3.40 -0.75 -16.51
N VAL A 61 3.95 -0.66 -15.30
CA VAL A 61 3.18 -0.43 -14.06
C VAL A 61 3.65 0.85 -13.38
N ILE A 62 2.69 1.64 -12.87
CA ILE A 62 2.96 2.67 -11.87
C ILE A 62 2.33 2.21 -10.56
N ASP A 63 3.13 2.13 -9.49
CA ASP A 63 2.73 1.78 -8.12
C ASP A 63 2.82 3.03 -7.25
N VAL A 64 1.69 3.70 -7.02
CA VAL A 64 1.59 4.87 -6.14
C VAL A 64 1.34 4.41 -4.71
N GLY A 65 2.22 4.83 -3.80
CA GLY A 65 2.26 4.33 -2.43
C GLY A 65 2.91 2.96 -2.36
N ALA A 66 4.15 2.88 -2.87
CA ALA A 66 4.87 1.61 -2.99
C ALA A 66 5.35 1.04 -1.64
N HIS A 67 5.33 1.84 -0.57
CA HIS A 67 5.79 1.48 0.76
C HIS A 67 7.23 0.91 0.73
N VAL A 68 7.43 -0.36 1.10
CA VAL A 68 8.76 -1.04 1.04
C VAL A 68 9.00 -1.79 -0.28
N GLY A 69 8.08 -1.67 -1.25
CA GLY A 69 8.22 -2.14 -2.63
C GLY A 69 7.71 -3.55 -2.93
N LEU A 70 6.91 -4.16 -2.04
CA LEU A 70 6.45 -5.54 -2.23
C LEU A 70 5.56 -5.74 -3.45
N PHE A 71 4.61 -4.83 -3.69
CA PHE A 71 3.80 -4.89 -4.91
C PHE A 71 4.67 -4.66 -6.15
N ALA A 72 5.53 -3.63 -6.14
CA ALA A 72 6.47 -3.37 -7.24
C ALA A 72 7.33 -4.59 -7.62
N MET A 73 7.83 -5.36 -6.64
CA MET A 73 8.57 -6.60 -6.88
C MET A 73 7.67 -7.71 -7.45
N CYS A 74 6.47 -7.91 -6.88
CA CYS A 74 5.48 -8.85 -7.42
C CYS A 74 5.13 -8.53 -8.89
N ALA A 75 4.96 -7.25 -9.19
CA ALA A 75 4.70 -6.77 -10.54
C ALA A 75 5.90 -7.00 -11.45
N ALA A 76 7.11 -6.69 -11.00
CA ALA A 76 8.31 -6.86 -11.81
C ALA A 76 8.56 -8.31 -12.23
N GLU A 77 8.30 -9.26 -11.34
CA GLU A 77 8.36 -10.70 -11.63
C GLU A 77 7.32 -11.12 -12.69
N ALA A 78 6.10 -10.58 -12.62
CA ALA A 78 5.03 -10.93 -13.55
C ALA A 78 5.24 -10.33 -14.96
N LEU A 79 5.74 -9.10 -15.04
CA LEU A 79 6.00 -8.41 -16.31
C LEU A 79 7.25 -8.97 -17.02
N GLY A 80 8.21 -9.49 -16.26
CA GLY A 80 9.46 -10.02 -16.79
C GLY A 80 10.43 -8.94 -17.30
N ALA A 81 11.61 -9.34 -17.76
CA ALA A 81 12.74 -8.47 -18.10
C ALA A 81 12.45 -7.35 -19.13
N ALA A 82 11.45 -7.53 -19.99
CA ALA A 82 11.03 -6.53 -20.96
C ALA A 82 10.09 -5.45 -20.38
N GLY A 83 9.57 -5.67 -19.17
CA GLY A 83 8.63 -4.77 -18.52
C GLY A 83 9.29 -3.62 -17.77
N THR A 84 8.47 -2.72 -17.24
CA THR A 84 8.91 -1.59 -16.42
C THR A 84 7.95 -1.37 -15.25
N VAL A 85 8.50 -1.12 -14.06
CA VAL A 85 7.74 -0.71 -12.88
C VAL A 85 8.26 0.64 -12.40
N VAL A 86 7.37 1.59 -12.16
CA VAL A 86 7.68 2.86 -11.49
C VAL A 86 7.00 2.88 -10.13
N ALA A 87 7.80 2.76 -9.08
CA ALA A 87 7.35 2.74 -7.69
C ALA A 87 7.48 4.13 -7.07
N VAL A 88 6.39 4.70 -6.59
CA VAL A 88 6.35 6.06 -6.03
C VAL A 88 6.10 5.97 -4.53
N GLU A 89 7.05 6.45 -3.72
CA GLU A 89 6.98 6.41 -2.26
C GLU A 89 7.56 7.70 -1.65
N PRO A 90 6.77 8.51 -0.92
CA PRO A 90 7.24 9.76 -0.34
C PRO A 90 7.88 9.63 1.04
N ALA A 91 7.59 8.58 1.83
CA ALA A 91 8.06 8.51 3.20
C ALA A 91 9.55 8.17 3.23
N PRO A 92 10.44 9.01 3.80
CA PRO A 92 11.89 8.83 3.62
C PRO A 92 12.42 7.45 4.05
N ALA A 93 11.88 6.89 5.13
CA ALA A 93 12.29 5.58 5.63
C ALA A 93 11.78 4.44 4.73
N SER A 94 10.52 4.50 4.30
CA SER A 94 9.93 3.49 3.41
C SER A 94 10.53 3.57 2.00
N PHE A 95 10.74 4.79 1.47
CA PHE A 95 11.47 5.03 0.23
C PHE A 95 12.87 4.39 0.25
N ALA A 96 13.64 4.61 1.33
CA ALA A 96 14.97 4.02 1.47
C ALA A 96 14.93 2.48 1.49
N CYS A 97 13.91 1.90 2.13
CA CYS A 97 13.66 0.46 2.07
C CYS A 97 13.27 0.01 0.65
N CYS A 98 12.33 0.68 -0.01
CA CYS A 98 11.89 0.38 -1.37
C CYS A 98 13.07 0.39 -2.34
N ALA A 99 13.87 1.46 -2.34
CA ALA A 99 15.05 1.57 -3.19
C ALA A 99 16.06 0.43 -2.94
N ALA A 100 16.35 0.12 -1.68
CA ALA A 100 17.27 -0.96 -1.34
C ALA A 100 16.73 -2.35 -1.74
N ASN A 101 15.43 -2.58 -1.53
CA ASN A 101 14.76 -3.84 -1.86
C ASN A 101 14.67 -4.03 -3.37
N SER A 102 14.28 -3.00 -4.13
CA SER A 102 14.24 -3.01 -5.59
C SER A 102 15.62 -3.29 -6.19
N ALA A 103 16.68 -2.70 -5.64
CA ALA A 103 18.05 -2.98 -6.07
C ALA A 103 18.48 -4.44 -5.78
N ALA A 104 18.14 -4.96 -4.59
CA ALA A 104 18.43 -6.35 -4.22
C ALA A 104 17.61 -7.36 -5.05
N HIS A 105 16.38 -7.00 -5.40
CA HIS A 105 15.48 -7.79 -6.22
C HIS A 105 16.06 -8.09 -7.60
N ALA A 106 16.68 -7.10 -8.24
CA ALA A 106 17.31 -7.28 -9.56
C ALA A 106 18.38 -8.38 -9.55
N ALA A 107 19.15 -8.52 -8.46
CA ALA A 107 20.10 -9.61 -8.29
C ALA A 107 19.41 -10.93 -7.96
N TRP A 108 18.38 -10.91 -7.13
CA TRP A 108 17.61 -12.10 -6.73
C TRP A 108 16.89 -12.76 -7.93
N SER A 109 16.33 -11.95 -8.84
CA SER A 109 15.57 -12.44 -10.00
C SER A 109 16.44 -13.00 -11.13
N GLY A 110 17.77 -12.93 -11.00
CA GLY A 110 18.71 -13.38 -12.05
C GLY A 110 18.54 -12.63 -13.38
N GLY A 111 18.02 -11.41 -13.35
CA GLY A 111 17.72 -10.60 -14.54
C GLY A 111 16.42 -10.96 -15.27
N GLY A 112 15.61 -11.85 -14.71
CA GLY A 112 14.32 -12.26 -15.31
C GLY A 112 13.17 -11.27 -15.09
N ALA A 113 13.31 -10.32 -14.17
CA ALA A 113 12.26 -9.38 -13.77
C ALA A 113 12.40 -8.01 -14.43
N ALA A 114 11.29 -7.27 -14.49
CA ALA A 114 11.26 -5.89 -14.97
C ALA A 114 12.17 -4.97 -14.14
N ALA A 115 12.66 -3.91 -14.77
CA ALA A 115 13.35 -2.84 -14.06
C ALA A 115 12.36 -2.08 -13.16
N ILE A 116 12.73 -1.89 -11.88
CA ILE A 116 11.96 -1.09 -10.92
C ILE A 116 12.66 0.25 -10.71
N GLN A 117 11.98 1.34 -11.07
CA GLN A 117 12.44 2.70 -10.88
C GLN A 117 11.70 3.32 -9.69
N VAL A 118 12.42 3.69 -8.63
CA VAL A 118 11.82 4.26 -7.42
C VAL A 118 11.84 5.80 -7.49
N VAL A 119 10.72 6.43 -7.13
CA VAL A 119 10.53 7.88 -7.18
C VAL A 119 10.20 8.40 -5.78
N ASP A 120 11.05 9.30 -5.28
CA ASP A 120 10.83 10.04 -4.02
C ASP A 120 9.85 11.20 -4.28
N ALA A 121 8.57 10.90 -4.23
CA ALA A 121 7.48 11.86 -4.39
C ALA A 121 6.18 11.35 -3.79
N ALA A 122 5.31 12.27 -3.39
CA ALA A 122 3.89 12.00 -3.20
C ALA A 122 3.15 12.32 -4.51
N CYS A 123 2.21 11.47 -4.90
CA CYS A 123 1.32 11.78 -6.02
C CYS A 123 0.12 12.60 -5.52
N GLY A 124 -0.19 13.69 -6.21
CA GLY A 124 -1.34 14.55 -5.92
C GLY A 124 -1.93 15.18 -7.17
N ASP A 125 -2.74 16.21 -6.99
CA ASP A 125 -3.50 16.88 -8.05
C ASP A 125 -2.73 17.98 -8.81
N GLY A 126 -1.46 18.21 -8.45
CA GLY A 126 -0.61 19.23 -9.06
C GLY A 126 -0.81 20.64 -8.49
N SER A 127 -1.61 20.80 -7.43
CA SER A 127 -1.86 22.10 -6.79
C SER A 127 -0.62 22.74 -6.14
N ALA A 128 0.37 21.94 -5.75
CA ALA A 128 1.61 22.40 -5.16
C ALA A 128 2.79 21.47 -5.49
N PRO A 129 4.03 22.01 -5.59
CA PRO A 129 5.24 21.21 -5.84
C PRO A 129 5.75 20.46 -4.60
N ARG A 130 5.16 20.72 -3.42
CA ARG A 130 5.48 20.04 -2.16
C ARG A 130 4.20 19.70 -1.40
N ALA A 131 4.25 18.58 -0.68
CA ALA A 131 3.19 18.15 0.24
C ALA A 131 3.75 17.95 1.65
N THR A 132 2.86 17.96 2.64
CA THR A 132 3.21 17.58 4.01
C THR A 132 2.74 16.16 4.25
N LEU A 133 3.68 15.25 4.46
CA LEU A 133 3.40 13.87 4.82
C LEU A 133 3.32 13.76 6.35
N THR A 134 2.25 13.16 6.83
CA THR A 134 2.08 12.71 8.21
C THR A 134 2.62 11.29 8.32
N VAL A 135 3.79 11.15 8.95
CA VAL A 135 4.38 9.84 9.20
C VAL A 135 3.90 9.32 10.56
N ALA A 136 3.12 8.23 10.55
CA ALA A 136 2.76 7.47 11.73
C ALA A 136 3.31 6.04 11.62
N THR A 137 3.47 5.36 12.75
CA THR A 137 4.23 4.10 12.88
C THR A 137 3.72 2.94 12.02
N LEU A 138 2.49 3.03 11.50
CA LEU A 138 1.80 1.96 10.76
C LEU A 138 1.15 2.43 9.45
N MET A 139 0.96 3.73 9.24
CA MET A 139 0.29 4.30 8.06
C MET A 139 0.84 5.70 7.79
N ASN A 140 1.25 5.98 6.56
CA ASN A 140 1.73 7.30 6.13
C ASN A 140 0.70 7.94 5.22
N THR A 141 0.31 9.19 5.48
CA THR A 141 -0.70 9.89 4.67
C THR A 141 -0.32 11.34 4.42
N VAL A 142 -0.64 11.88 3.24
CA VAL A 142 -0.51 13.32 2.93
C VAL A 142 -1.78 14.11 3.28
N ALA A 143 -2.85 13.44 3.75
CA ALA A 143 -4.10 14.05 4.18
C ALA A 143 -4.23 13.93 5.72
N PRO A 144 -4.01 15.01 6.50
CA PRO A 144 -4.24 14.96 7.94
C PRO A 144 -5.75 14.97 8.27
N GLY A 145 -6.22 14.10 9.17
CA GLY A 145 -7.64 14.09 9.56
C GLY A 145 -8.00 13.14 10.70
N GLN A 146 -9.23 13.27 11.23
CA GLN A 146 -9.81 12.40 12.29
C GLN A 146 -9.84 10.91 11.89
N ARG A 147 -9.87 10.64 10.59
CA ARG A 147 -9.95 9.29 10.04
C ARG A 147 -8.69 8.45 10.27
N GLN A 148 -7.52 9.08 10.31
CA GLN A 148 -6.27 8.41 10.63
C GLN A 148 -6.31 7.77 12.03
N GLU A 149 -7.01 8.38 13.00
CA GLU A 149 -7.22 7.81 14.33
C GLU A 149 -8.14 6.59 14.31
N GLU A 150 -9.19 6.62 13.48
CA GLU A 150 -10.13 5.51 13.34
C GLU A 150 -9.49 4.29 12.67
N MET A 151 -8.70 4.49 11.60
CA MET A 151 -8.02 3.40 10.89
C MET A 151 -6.94 2.76 11.77
N LEU A 152 -6.11 3.56 12.44
CA LEU A 152 -5.14 3.04 13.42
C LEU A 152 -5.83 2.29 14.55
N HIS A 153 -7.00 2.75 15.00
CA HIS A 153 -7.79 2.06 16.01
C HIS A 153 -8.35 0.72 15.52
N ALA A 154 -8.92 0.67 14.32
CA ALA A 154 -9.41 -0.55 13.69
C ALA A 154 -8.27 -1.57 13.51
N PHE A 155 -7.14 -1.13 12.97
CA PHE A 155 -5.96 -1.96 12.76
C PHE A 155 -5.44 -2.59 14.07
N VAL A 156 -5.23 -1.78 15.11
CA VAL A 156 -4.77 -2.30 16.41
C VAL A 156 -5.81 -3.24 17.03
N ARG A 157 -7.11 -2.98 16.83
CA ARG A 157 -8.19 -3.85 17.28
C ARG A 157 -8.21 -5.20 16.55
N ALA A 158 -7.97 -5.22 15.24
CA ALA A 158 -7.86 -6.45 14.46
C ALA A 158 -6.70 -7.32 14.96
N GLN A 159 -5.52 -6.72 15.19
CA GLN A 159 -4.38 -7.44 15.77
C GLN A 159 -4.68 -8.05 17.15
N LEU A 160 -5.43 -7.33 17.97
CA LEU A 160 -5.93 -7.81 19.26
C LEU A 160 -6.89 -9.00 19.12
N GLN A 161 -7.79 -8.98 18.14
CA GLN A 161 -8.73 -10.07 17.91
C GLN A 161 -8.03 -11.32 17.35
N GLU A 162 -7.03 -11.15 16.49
CA GLU A 162 -6.26 -12.26 15.93
C GLU A 162 -5.20 -12.81 16.89
N GLY A 163 -4.82 -12.03 17.92
CA GLY A 163 -3.79 -12.42 18.88
C GLY A 163 -2.39 -12.47 18.28
N ARG A 164 -2.18 -11.75 17.16
CA ARG A 164 -0.92 -11.65 16.43
C ARG A 164 -0.21 -10.35 16.83
N PRO A 165 0.82 -10.42 17.70
CA PRO A 165 1.41 -9.21 18.28
C PRO A 165 2.45 -8.60 17.34
N ALA A 166 2.17 -7.44 16.75
CA ALA A 166 3.16 -6.60 16.07
C ALA A 166 3.74 -5.53 17.02
N GLY A 167 4.87 -4.91 16.67
CA GLY A 167 5.41 -3.74 17.37
C GLY A 167 6.39 -3.99 18.52
N SER A 168 6.56 -2.99 19.39
CA SER A 168 7.44 -2.94 20.56
C SER A 168 7.05 -3.92 21.66
N PHE A 169 7.92 -4.14 22.66
CA PHE A 169 7.64 -5.07 23.76
C PHE A 169 6.35 -4.72 24.52
N GLY A 170 6.06 -3.43 24.71
CA GLY A 170 4.83 -2.95 25.33
C GLY A 170 3.57 -3.24 24.51
N GLU A 171 3.62 -3.02 23.19
CA GLU A 171 2.52 -3.34 22.26
C GLU A 171 2.24 -4.84 22.22
N ARG A 172 3.28 -5.69 22.20
CA ARG A 172 3.10 -7.15 22.25
C ARG A 172 2.45 -7.63 23.55
N LEU A 173 2.76 -6.99 24.69
CA LEU A 173 2.18 -7.31 25.99
C LEU A 173 0.70 -6.89 26.04
N LEU A 174 0.40 -5.69 25.53
CA LEU A 174 -0.96 -5.17 25.36
C LEU A 174 -1.80 -6.05 24.42
N ILE A 175 -1.25 -6.48 23.29
CA ILE A 175 -1.95 -7.34 22.31
C ILE A 175 -2.25 -8.72 22.90
N ARG A 176 -1.31 -9.34 23.62
CA ARG A 176 -1.55 -10.64 24.27
C ARG A 176 -2.54 -10.56 25.42
N ALA A 177 -2.45 -9.52 26.26
CA ALA A 177 -3.39 -9.31 27.35
C ALA A 177 -4.78 -8.98 26.80
N GLY A 178 -4.86 -8.10 25.81
CA GLY A 178 -6.09 -7.69 25.16
C GLY A 178 -6.76 -8.82 24.37
N HIS A 179 -6.03 -9.70 23.69
CA HIS A 179 -6.61 -10.87 23.00
C HIS A 179 -7.31 -11.85 23.95
N ARG A 180 -6.83 -11.99 25.20
CA ARG A 180 -7.55 -12.79 26.20
C ARG A 180 -8.83 -12.10 26.65
N LEU A 181 -8.81 -10.77 26.70
CA LEU A 181 -9.93 -9.94 27.14
C LEU A 181 -10.97 -9.72 26.03
N THR A 182 -10.63 -9.78 24.74
CA THR A 182 -11.60 -9.76 23.62
C THR A 182 -12.56 -10.96 23.67
N ARG A 183 -12.18 -12.05 24.34
CA ARG A 183 -13.04 -13.23 24.58
C ARG A 183 -14.06 -13.04 25.71
N VAL A 184 -14.05 -11.88 26.38
CA VAL A 184 -14.97 -11.53 27.46
C VAL A 184 -15.82 -10.34 27.01
N PRO A 185 -17.07 -10.55 26.52
CA PRO A 185 -17.88 -9.49 25.92
C PRO A 185 -18.11 -8.27 26.83
N ALA A 186 -18.21 -8.49 28.14
CA ALA A 186 -18.39 -7.42 29.13
C ALA A 186 -17.20 -6.44 29.22
N LEU A 187 -16.00 -6.85 28.80
CA LEU A 187 -14.79 -6.02 28.84
C LEU A 187 -14.50 -5.32 27.51
N ALA A 188 -15.29 -5.61 26.46
CA ALA A 188 -15.10 -5.01 25.14
C ALA A 188 -15.08 -3.47 25.15
N PRO A 189 -15.97 -2.74 25.87
CA PRO A 189 -15.95 -1.28 25.89
C PRO A 189 -14.71 -0.68 26.59
N LEU A 190 -14.19 -1.36 27.61
CA LEU A 190 -12.98 -0.98 28.33
C LEU A 190 -11.75 -1.21 27.47
N LEU A 191 -11.69 -2.35 26.76
CA LEU A 191 -10.64 -2.59 25.77
C LEU A 191 -10.65 -1.53 24.69
N ASP A 192 -11.83 -1.24 24.16
CA ASP A 192 -12.00 -0.31 23.05
C ASP A 192 -11.53 1.10 23.40
N ARG A 193 -11.82 1.57 24.63
CA ARG A 193 -11.22 2.80 25.19
C ARG A 193 -9.70 2.68 25.35
N GLY A 194 -9.20 1.56 25.84
CA GLY A 194 -7.77 1.33 26.03
C GLY A 194 -6.99 1.40 24.71
N VAL A 195 -7.51 0.78 23.64
CA VAL A 195 -6.94 0.81 22.30
C VAL A 195 -6.97 2.22 21.73
N ARG A 196 -8.11 2.93 21.80
CA ARG A 196 -8.20 4.33 21.38
C ARG A 196 -7.18 5.20 22.11
N ASN A 197 -7.07 5.02 23.42
CA ASN A 197 -6.13 5.81 24.21
C ASN A 197 -4.67 5.45 23.88
N HIS A 198 -4.37 4.19 23.56
CA HIS A 198 -3.04 3.79 23.12
C HIS A 198 -2.68 4.39 21.76
N VAL A 199 -3.56 4.28 20.76
CA VAL A 199 -3.42 4.91 19.44
C VAL A 199 -3.20 6.41 19.61
N ARG A 200 -4.07 7.08 20.37
CA ARG A 200 -4.00 8.52 20.60
C ARG A 200 -2.73 8.96 21.35
N LEU A 201 -2.31 8.22 22.38
CA LEU A 201 -1.17 8.60 23.24
C LEU A 201 0.19 8.16 22.69
N HIS A 202 0.26 7.13 21.84
CA HIS A 202 1.54 6.54 21.42
C HIS A 202 1.75 6.57 19.90
N LEU A 203 0.70 6.40 19.10
CA LEU A 203 0.81 6.39 17.63
C LEU A 203 0.51 7.76 17.00
N LEU A 204 -0.40 8.54 17.62
CA LEU A 204 -0.81 9.87 17.17
C LEU A 204 -0.37 11.02 18.06
N ALA A 205 0.24 10.76 19.22
CA ALA A 205 0.61 11.85 20.12
C ALA A 205 1.73 12.75 19.57
N ARG A 206 2.46 12.29 18.54
CA ARG A 206 3.53 13.04 17.87
C ARG A 206 3.63 12.67 16.37
N PRO A 207 2.65 13.05 15.53
CA PRO A 207 2.78 12.88 14.09
C PRO A 207 4.05 13.61 13.64
N ARG A 208 4.95 12.90 12.95
CA ARG A 208 6.11 13.55 12.36
C ARG A 208 5.69 14.09 11.00
N LEU A 209 5.53 15.40 10.93
CA LEU A 209 5.28 16.10 9.67
C LEU A 209 6.58 16.22 8.89
N VAL A 210 6.58 15.74 7.65
CA VAL A 210 7.75 15.76 6.77
C VAL A 210 7.35 16.42 5.45
N GLY A 211 8.09 17.44 5.01
CA GLY A 211 7.87 18.08 3.72
C GLY A 211 8.48 17.27 2.60
N VAL A 212 7.65 16.72 1.72
CA VAL A 212 8.05 15.84 0.61
C VAL A 212 7.83 16.53 -0.74
N ARG A 213 8.48 16.03 -1.80
CA ARG A 213 8.17 16.45 -3.18
C ARG A 213 6.75 15.98 -3.51
N ALA A 214 5.97 16.83 -4.16
CA ALA A 214 4.71 16.41 -4.79
C ALA A 214 4.90 16.36 -6.30
N ALA A 215 4.28 15.38 -6.93
CA ALA A 215 4.22 15.22 -8.37
C ALA A 215 2.81 14.75 -8.76
N THR A 216 2.47 14.83 -10.04
CA THR A 216 1.28 14.15 -10.56
C THR A 216 1.64 12.84 -11.27
N VAL A 217 0.65 11.97 -11.49
CA VAL A 217 0.86 10.75 -12.30
C VAL A 217 1.32 11.10 -13.71
N SER A 218 0.75 12.14 -14.33
CA SER A 218 1.15 12.64 -15.64
C SER A 218 2.59 13.16 -15.66
N GLU A 219 3.03 13.84 -14.60
CA GLU A 219 4.42 14.26 -14.46
C GLU A 219 5.36 13.05 -14.35
N VAL A 220 4.99 12.04 -13.56
CA VAL A 220 5.76 10.79 -13.44
C VAL A 220 5.85 10.08 -14.79
N MET A 221 4.75 9.98 -15.55
CA MET A 221 4.76 9.42 -16.91
C MET A 221 5.74 10.16 -17.82
N ARG A 222 5.72 11.50 -17.79
CA ARG A 222 6.58 12.34 -18.62
C ARG A 222 8.06 12.27 -18.21
N GLU A 223 8.36 12.39 -16.92
CA GLU A 223 9.72 12.31 -16.36
C GLU A 223 10.38 10.95 -16.60
N ARG A 224 9.59 9.89 -16.79
CA ARG A 224 10.05 8.52 -17.04
C ARG A 224 9.92 8.09 -18.50
N GLY A 225 9.40 8.95 -19.38
CA GLY A 225 9.24 8.67 -20.80
C GLY A 225 8.25 7.53 -21.10
N LEU A 226 7.21 7.37 -20.28
CA LEU A 226 6.24 6.28 -20.43
C LEU A 226 5.23 6.60 -21.53
N ALA A 227 5.21 5.78 -22.58
CA ALA A 227 4.23 5.89 -23.67
C ALA A 227 2.82 5.42 -23.26
N GLY A 228 2.73 4.55 -22.25
CA GLY A 228 1.49 4.00 -21.72
C GLY A 228 1.71 3.30 -20.39
N VAL A 229 0.62 3.01 -19.69
CA VAL A 229 0.60 2.34 -18.38
C VAL A 229 -0.43 1.23 -18.45
N ASP A 230 0.01 -0.01 -18.33
CA ASP A 230 -0.87 -1.17 -18.34
C ASP A 230 -1.65 -1.29 -17.02
N LEU A 231 -1.00 -0.92 -15.90
CA LEU A 231 -1.67 -0.81 -14.61
C LEU A 231 -1.16 0.39 -13.81
N LEU A 232 -2.09 1.27 -13.42
CA LEU A 232 -1.89 2.25 -12.37
C LEU A 232 -2.45 1.68 -11.06
N LYS A 233 -1.57 1.29 -10.13
CA LYS A 233 -1.96 0.94 -8.77
C LYS A 233 -1.89 2.18 -7.89
N VAL A 234 -2.92 2.38 -7.05
CA VAL A 234 -2.97 3.51 -6.10
C VAL A 234 -3.36 3.02 -4.72
N ASP A 235 -2.48 3.24 -3.76
CA ASP A 235 -2.73 3.00 -2.34
C ASP A 235 -2.01 4.12 -1.58
N ALA A 236 -2.66 5.28 -1.55
CA ALA A 236 -2.03 6.54 -1.13
C ALA A 236 -2.69 7.11 0.15
N GLU A 237 -3.39 6.25 0.89
CA GLU A 237 -3.95 6.51 2.21
C GLU A 237 -4.61 7.89 2.33
N CYS A 238 -5.86 8.01 1.86
CA CYS A 238 -6.70 9.22 1.83
C CYS A 238 -6.32 10.27 0.76
N ALA A 239 -5.33 10.01 -0.09
CA ALA A 239 -4.95 10.89 -1.21
C ALA A 239 -5.46 10.41 -2.58
N GLU A 240 -6.29 9.37 -2.63
CA GLU A 240 -6.62 8.62 -3.85
C GLU A 240 -7.24 9.51 -4.93
N LEU A 241 -8.23 10.31 -4.55
CA LEU A 241 -8.90 11.20 -5.49
C LEU A 241 -7.95 12.29 -6.01
N ALA A 242 -7.03 12.76 -5.18
CA ALA A 242 -6.01 13.73 -5.60
C ALA A 242 -5.03 13.10 -6.60
N VAL A 243 -4.59 11.86 -6.36
CA VAL A 243 -3.76 11.09 -7.31
C VAL A 243 -4.46 10.98 -8.67
N LEU A 244 -5.75 10.60 -8.69
CA LEU A 244 -6.50 10.50 -9.95
C LEU A 244 -6.68 11.86 -10.61
N ARG A 245 -6.96 12.93 -9.85
CA ARG A 245 -7.06 14.29 -10.39
C ARG A 245 -5.74 14.81 -10.97
N GLY A 246 -4.61 14.26 -10.55
CA GLY A 246 -3.30 14.54 -11.12
C GLY A 246 -3.05 13.94 -12.50
N VAL A 247 -3.94 13.07 -13.01
CA VAL A 247 -3.85 12.56 -14.38
C VAL A 247 -4.49 13.57 -15.34
N GLU A 248 -3.67 14.10 -16.24
CA GLU A 248 -4.12 15.00 -17.30
C GLU A 248 -5.10 14.28 -18.26
N ALA A 249 -6.08 15.02 -18.80
CA ALA A 249 -7.11 14.45 -19.66
C ALA A 249 -6.55 13.70 -20.88
N ALA A 250 -5.44 14.17 -21.45
CA ALA A 250 -4.78 13.55 -22.60
C ALA A 250 -4.10 12.21 -22.27
N ASP A 251 -3.89 11.93 -20.98
CA ASP A 251 -3.11 10.79 -20.52
C ASP A 251 -3.99 9.60 -20.15
N TRP A 252 -5.26 9.85 -19.80
CA TRP A 252 -6.22 8.79 -19.47
C TRP A 252 -6.30 7.66 -20.51
N PRO A 253 -6.37 7.92 -21.83
CA PRO A 253 -6.41 6.85 -22.84
C PRO A 253 -5.17 5.94 -22.86
N ARG A 254 -4.05 6.42 -22.29
CA ARG A 254 -2.78 5.70 -22.21
C ARG A 254 -2.71 4.78 -20.97
N ILE A 255 -3.58 4.98 -19.99
CA ILE A 255 -3.73 4.13 -18.80
C ILE A 255 -4.79 3.06 -19.09
N LYS A 256 -4.40 1.79 -19.09
CA LYS A 256 -5.26 0.67 -19.51
C LYS A 256 -6.12 0.14 -18.38
N GLN A 257 -5.57 0.12 -17.16
CA GLN A 257 -6.22 -0.45 -16.00
C GLN A 257 -5.85 0.36 -14.74
N VAL A 258 -6.76 0.41 -13.78
CA VAL A 258 -6.53 0.97 -12.45
C VAL A 258 -6.93 -0.09 -11.42
N ALA A 259 -6.11 -0.27 -10.38
CA ALA A 259 -6.47 -1.00 -9.19
C ALA A 259 -6.10 -0.14 -7.98
N MET A 260 -7.02 0.10 -7.06
CA MET A 260 -6.76 1.02 -5.96
C MET A 260 -7.55 0.67 -4.71
N GLU A 261 -7.02 1.09 -3.57
CA GLU A 261 -7.73 1.11 -2.29
C GLU A 261 -8.19 2.54 -1.99
N VAL A 262 -9.44 2.70 -1.57
CA VAL A 262 -10.07 3.97 -1.20
C VAL A 262 -10.40 3.93 0.28
N HIS A 263 -9.69 4.73 1.06
CA HIS A 263 -9.68 4.64 2.53
C HIS A 263 -10.77 5.47 3.24
N GLU A 264 -11.57 6.22 2.47
CA GLU A 264 -12.69 7.00 2.98
C GLU A 264 -13.97 6.80 2.17
N GLU A 265 -15.09 6.56 2.86
CA GLU A 265 -16.43 6.49 2.27
C GLU A 265 -16.75 7.73 1.42
N ALA A 266 -16.37 8.91 1.92
CA ALA A 266 -16.62 10.18 1.24
C ALA A 266 -15.90 10.28 -0.12
N LEU A 267 -14.79 9.56 -0.30
CA LEU A 267 -14.02 9.52 -1.55
C LEU A 267 -14.58 8.50 -2.54
N ARG A 268 -15.35 7.50 -2.08
CA ARG A 268 -15.87 6.42 -2.92
C ARG A 268 -16.63 6.94 -4.13
N ALA A 269 -17.69 7.72 -3.93
CA ALA A 269 -18.51 8.21 -5.05
C ALA A 269 -17.70 9.09 -6.03
N PRO A 270 -16.93 10.10 -5.57
CA PRO A 270 -16.07 10.89 -6.45
C PRO A 270 -15.05 10.07 -7.27
N VAL A 271 -14.43 9.05 -6.66
CA VAL A 271 -13.49 8.16 -7.36
C VAL A 271 -14.21 7.39 -8.47
N LEU A 272 -15.36 6.79 -8.17
CA LEU A 272 -16.13 6.02 -9.15
C LEU A 272 -16.65 6.90 -10.30
N ASP A 273 -17.10 8.12 -10.00
CA ASP A 273 -17.56 9.08 -10.99
C ASP A 273 -16.42 9.50 -11.93
N LEU A 274 -15.22 9.74 -11.38
CA LEU A 274 -14.04 10.07 -12.17
C LEU A 274 -13.65 8.91 -13.11
N LEU A 275 -13.59 7.69 -12.58
CA LEU A 275 -13.19 6.50 -13.34
C LEU A 275 -14.20 6.17 -14.46
N ARG A 276 -15.50 6.31 -14.19
CA ARG A 276 -16.57 6.04 -15.18
C ARG A 276 -16.77 7.16 -16.19
N GLY A 277 -16.60 8.42 -15.76
CA GLY A 277 -16.85 9.61 -16.58
C GLY A 277 -15.58 10.08 -17.28
N PRO A 278 -14.84 11.07 -16.73
CA PRO A 278 -13.65 11.65 -17.35
C PRO A 278 -12.60 10.64 -17.82
N ALA A 279 -12.32 9.59 -17.02
CA ALA A 279 -11.36 8.57 -17.42
C ALA A 279 -11.96 7.53 -18.38
N ALA A 280 -13.29 7.44 -18.47
CA ALA A 280 -14.03 6.59 -19.40
C ALA A 280 -13.61 5.11 -19.39
N PHE A 281 -13.42 4.52 -18.21
CA PHE A 281 -13.23 3.07 -18.09
C PHE A 281 -14.54 2.33 -18.37
N ALA A 282 -14.48 1.27 -19.19
CA ALA A 282 -15.65 0.50 -19.60
C ALA A 282 -16.27 -0.30 -18.45
N ARG A 283 -15.42 -0.82 -17.56
CA ARG A 283 -15.83 -1.57 -16.38
C ARG A 283 -15.16 -0.98 -15.15
N VAL A 284 -15.96 -0.65 -14.13
CA VAL A 284 -15.48 -0.16 -12.82
C VAL A 284 -16.21 -0.91 -11.72
N ILE A 285 -15.47 -1.71 -10.95
CA ILE A 285 -15.95 -2.51 -9.83
C ILE A 285 -15.44 -1.91 -8.53
N CYS A 286 -16.30 -1.90 -7.52
CA CYS A 286 -16.00 -1.44 -6.18
C CYS A 286 -16.57 -2.46 -5.20
N GLU A 287 -15.71 -2.99 -4.33
CA GLU A 287 -16.09 -3.92 -3.26
C GLU A 287 -15.56 -3.39 -1.93
N PRO A 288 -16.23 -3.71 -0.80
CA PRO A 288 -15.67 -3.43 0.52
C PRO A 288 -14.27 -4.05 0.65
N GLY A 289 -13.34 -3.29 1.24
CA GLY A 289 -12.01 -3.76 1.60
C GLY A 289 -12.03 -4.67 2.83
N ASP A 290 -10.85 -5.03 3.32
CA ASP A 290 -10.74 -5.78 4.57
C ASP A 290 -11.28 -4.94 5.74
N ALA A 291 -12.28 -5.48 6.44
CA ALA A 291 -12.86 -4.84 7.62
C ALA A 291 -11.83 -4.63 8.75
N SER A 292 -10.69 -5.33 8.72
CA SER A 292 -9.56 -5.15 9.64
C SER A 292 -8.89 -3.78 9.51
N LEU A 293 -9.00 -3.12 8.35
CA LEU A 293 -8.46 -1.78 8.06
C LEU A 293 -9.44 -0.65 8.44
N GLY A 294 -10.66 -1.00 8.87
CA GLY A 294 -11.70 -0.08 9.32
C GLY A 294 -12.94 -0.07 8.40
N GLU A 295 -14.10 0.25 8.97
CA GLU A 295 -15.35 0.36 8.20
C GLU A 295 -15.25 1.52 7.20
N GLY A 296 -15.45 1.29 5.90
CA GLY A 296 -15.44 2.34 4.87
C GLY A 296 -14.18 2.40 4.01
N VAL A 297 -13.37 1.34 4.04
CA VAL A 297 -12.29 1.07 3.06
C VAL A 297 -12.88 0.28 1.89
N TYR A 298 -12.46 0.59 0.67
CA TYR A 298 -12.95 -0.05 -0.56
C TYR A 298 -11.83 -0.41 -1.51
N ASN A 299 -11.92 -1.60 -2.10
CA ASN A 299 -11.12 -1.95 -3.27
C ASN A 299 -11.86 -1.58 -4.55
N VAL A 300 -11.15 -0.94 -5.48
CA VAL A 300 -11.69 -0.50 -6.77
C VAL A 300 -10.80 -1.00 -7.90
N TRP A 301 -11.42 -1.59 -8.91
CA TRP A 301 -10.76 -2.04 -10.14
C TRP A 301 -11.46 -1.44 -11.35
N ALA A 302 -10.69 -0.90 -12.28
CA ALA A 302 -11.20 -0.32 -13.51
C ALA A 302 -10.43 -0.84 -14.73
N THR A 303 -11.15 -1.28 -15.77
CA THR A 303 -10.56 -1.81 -17.01
C THR A 303 -11.28 -1.27 -18.25
N ARG A 304 -10.56 -1.17 -19.37
CA ARG A 304 -11.10 -0.66 -20.65
C ARG A 304 -11.68 -1.74 -21.58
N GLY A 305 -11.35 -3.01 -21.35
CA GLY A 305 -11.66 -4.12 -22.26
C GLY A 305 -10.55 -4.39 -23.26
#